data_AF-K6DP56-F1
#
_entry.id   AF-K6DP56-F1
#
_cell.length_a   1.000
_cell.length_b   1.000
_cell.length_c   1.000
_cell.angle_alpha   90.00
_cell.angle_beta   90.00
_cell.angle_gamma   90.00
#
_symmetry.space_group_name_H-M   'P 1'
#
loop_
_entity.id
_entity.type
_entity.pdbx_description
1 polymer ?
#
loop_
_entity_poly.entity_id
_entity_poly.type
_entity_poly.pdbx_seq_one_letter_code
_entity_poly.pdbx_strand_id
1 'polypeptide(L)'
;MKFKHLIVAFIVLLILSACNDGIEPKEHLGEIYSVALDSIMEQDEALSSNMEYIAIDMSNFEELDENDKKEIINYFKEKYKVDVLGATLEQLKEKGLYNPDTMALDGVLLRIENVDFKFNNNIFFEGSKYRSGNGAVGVEVTIQLKDNRWKSKEAKMTWIS
;
A
#
# COMPACT_ATOMS: atom_id res chain seq x y z
N MET A 1 -10.05 58.15 -4.56
CA MET A 1 -10.15 57.02 -3.60
C MET A 1 -10.74 55.73 -4.19
N LYS A 2 -11.66 55.76 -5.18
CA LYS A 2 -12.33 54.55 -5.71
C LYS A 2 -11.42 53.58 -6.50
N PHE A 3 -10.32 54.07 -7.08
CA PHE A 3 -9.40 53.24 -7.90
C PHE A 3 -8.46 52.35 -7.07
N LYS A 4 -8.06 52.79 -5.85
CA LYS A 4 -7.23 51.99 -4.94
C LYS A 4 -7.97 50.76 -4.40
N HIS A 5 -9.28 50.88 -4.15
CA HIS A 5 -10.11 49.75 -3.71
C HIS A 5 -10.34 48.71 -4.82
N LEU A 6 -10.36 49.13 -6.09
CA LEU A 6 -10.49 48.23 -7.24
C LEU A 6 -9.25 47.34 -7.43
N ILE A 7 -8.05 47.91 -7.23
CA ILE A 7 -6.77 47.19 -7.31
C ILE A 7 -6.63 46.18 -6.16
N VAL A 8 -7.02 46.55 -4.94
CA VAL A 8 -7.00 45.64 -3.79
C VAL A 8 -7.98 44.47 -3.98
N ALA A 9 -9.17 44.71 -4.54
CA ALA A 9 -10.11 43.64 -4.85
C ALA A 9 -9.59 42.66 -5.92
N PHE A 10 -8.84 43.16 -6.92
CA PHE A 10 -8.25 42.33 -7.96
C PHE A 10 -7.07 41.47 -7.45
N ILE A 11 -6.26 42.02 -6.53
CA ILE A 11 -5.17 41.27 -5.88
C ILE A 11 -5.73 40.17 -4.98
N VAL A 12 -6.84 40.42 -4.25
CA VAL A 12 -7.51 39.40 -3.41
C VAL A 12 -8.14 38.27 -4.24
N LEU A 13 -8.63 38.56 -5.45
CA LEU A 13 -9.13 37.51 -6.36
C LEU A 13 -8.02 36.61 -6.91
N LEU A 14 -6.80 37.14 -7.11
CA LEU A 14 -5.65 36.36 -7.60
C LEU A 14 -5.11 35.37 -6.56
N ILE A 15 -5.32 35.61 -5.26
CA ILE A 15 -4.89 34.70 -4.18
C ILE A 15 -5.83 33.50 -4.01
N LEU A 16 -7.07 33.58 -4.53
CA LEU A 16 -8.02 32.47 -4.53
C LEU A 16 -7.82 31.50 -5.70
N SER A 17 -6.93 31.84 -6.63
CA SER A 17 -6.48 30.95 -7.71
C SER A 17 -5.21 30.19 -7.34
N ALA A 18 -4.87 30.09 -6.05
CA ALA A 18 -3.89 29.11 -5.59
C ALA A 18 -4.36 27.76 -6.12
N CYS A 19 -3.63 27.24 -7.10
CA CYS A 19 -3.99 26.06 -7.85
C CYS A 19 -4.42 24.98 -6.87
N ASN A 20 -5.65 24.49 -7.02
CA ASN A 20 -6.01 23.18 -6.52
C ASN A 20 -5.30 22.17 -7.41
N ASP A 21 -3.97 22.11 -7.30
CA ASP A 21 -3.13 21.02 -7.78
C ASP A 21 -3.45 19.85 -6.84
N GLY A 22 -4.67 19.35 -6.94
CA GLY A 22 -5.11 18.18 -6.22
C GLY A 22 -4.23 17.03 -6.67
N ILE A 23 -3.46 16.46 -5.75
CA ILE A 23 -2.68 15.26 -6.00
C ILE A 23 -3.65 14.19 -6.53
N GLU A 24 -3.45 13.78 -7.79
CA GLU A 24 -4.26 12.75 -8.42
C GLU A 24 -3.79 11.37 -7.94
N PRO A 25 -4.63 10.58 -7.24
CA PRO A 25 -4.16 9.32 -6.65
C PRO A 25 -3.60 8.33 -7.67
N LYS A 26 -4.10 8.38 -8.90
CA LYS A 26 -3.65 7.50 -10.00
C LYS A 26 -2.22 7.76 -10.45
N GLU A 27 -1.63 8.91 -10.11
CA GLU A 27 -0.23 9.22 -10.40
C GLU A 27 0.73 8.72 -9.31
N HIS A 28 0.21 8.14 -8.23
CA HIS A 28 0.97 7.76 -7.03
C HIS A 28 0.69 6.32 -6.57
N LEU A 29 0.35 5.42 -7.51
CA LEU A 29 -0.10 4.08 -7.15
C LEU A 29 1.00 3.25 -6.46
N GLY A 30 2.26 3.34 -6.90
CA GLY A 30 3.40 2.73 -6.21
C GLY A 30 3.49 3.10 -4.73
N GLU A 31 3.42 4.40 -4.40
CA GLU A 31 3.41 4.89 -3.01
C GLU A 31 2.18 4.38 -2.24
N ILE A 32 0.98 4.50 -2.81
CA ILE A 32 -0.28 4.13 -2.17
C ILE A 32 -0.29 2.64 -1.81
N TYR A 33 0.06 1.77 -2.76
CA TYR A 33 0.11 0.32 -2.55
C TYR A 33 1.20 -0.05 -1.55
N SER A 34 2.34 0.65 -1.57
CA SER A 34 3.39 0.45 -0.57
C SER A 34 2.86 0.70 0.85
N VAL A 35 2.15 1.81 1.07
CA VAL A 35 1.56 2.13 2.39
C VAL A 35 0.48 1.11 2.79
N ALA A 36 -0.35 0.65 1.84
CA ALA A 36 -1.38 -0.34 2.10
C ALA A 36 -0.79 -1.70 2.51
N LEU A 37 0.12 -2.24 1.69
CA LEU A 37 0.83 -3.49 1.96
C LEU A 37 1.64 -3.42 3.27
N ASP A 38 2.26 -2.27 3.55
CA ASP A 38 3.01 -2.06 4.77
C ASP A 38 2.10 -2.06 6.01
N SER A 39 0.92 -1.44 5.90
CA SER A 39 -0.09 -1.46 6.96
C SER A 39 -0.58 -2.88 7.25
N ILE A 40 -0.68 -3.73 6.22
CA ILE A 40 -1.00 -5.17 6.34
C ILE A 40 0.16 -5.92 7.00
N MET A 41 1.40 -5.62 6.59
CA MET A 41 2.61 -6.24 7.12
C MET A 41 2.77 -6.03 8.63
N GLU A 42 2.43 -4.82 9.10
CA GLU A 42 2.46 -4.42 10.51
C GLU A 42 1.36 -5.11 11.37
N GLN A 43 0.34 -5.73 10.77
CA GLN A 43 -0.67 -6.48 11.53
C GLN A 43 -0.12 -7.83 11.96
N ASP A 44 -0.23 -8.19 13.25
CA ASP A 44 0.28 -9.45 13.80
C ASP A 44 1.79 -9.65 13.55
N GLU A 45 2.62 -8.98 14.36
CA GLU A 45 4.07 -9.04 14.26
C GLU A 45 4.65 -10.47 14.39
N ALA A 46 3.94 -11.38 15.05
CA ALA A 46 4.42 -12.75 15.25
C ALA A 46 4.55 -13.50 13.92
N LEU A 47 3.65 -13.24 12.96
CA LEU A 47 3.70 -13.82 11.62
C LEU A 47 4.90 -13.35 10.80
N SER A 48 5.49 -12.20 11.16
CA SER A 48 6.66 -11.63 10.49
C SER A 48 7.97 -11.92 11.23
N SER A 49 7.90 -12.63 12.36
CA SER A 49 9.09 -12.92 13.18
C SER A 49 10.05 -13.85 12.43
N ASN A 50 11.34 -13.48 12.43
CA ASN A 50 12.42 -14.23 11.76
C ASN A 50 12.14 -14.56 10.29
N MET A 51 11.38 -13.72 9.58
CA MET A 51 11.19 -13.90 8.14
C MET A 51 12.51 -13.76 7.38
N GLU A 52 12.76 -14.66 6.43
CA GLU A 52 13.92 -14.59 5.56
C GLU A 52 13.67 -13.71 4.33
N TYR A 53 12.41 -13.61 3.91
CA TYR A 53 11.99 -12.82 2.76
C TYR A 53 10.55 -12.30 2.89
N ILE A 54 10.21 -11.33 2.05
CA ILE A 54 8.85 -10.87 1.80
C ILE A 54 8.50 -11.15 0.34
N ALA A 55 7.44 -11.92 0.13
CA ALA A 55 6.83 -12.09 -1.18
C ALA A 55 5.61 -11.17 -1.28
N ILE A 56 5.49 -10.49 -2.41
CA ILE A 56 4.34 -9.65 -2.73
C ILE A 56 3.69 -10.22 -3.98
N ASP A 57 2.45 -10.68 -3.82
CA ASP A 57 1.65 -11.14 -4.94
C ASP A 57 1.03 -9.94 -5.65
N MET A 58 1.63 -9.59 -6.79
CA MET A 58 1.20 -8.49 -7.66
C MET A 58 0.41 -9.01 -8.87
N SER A 59 -0.03 -10.27 -8.87
CA SER A 59 -0.68 -10.91 -10.03
C SER A 59 -2.00 -10.26 -10.42
N ASN A 60 -2.66 -9.57 -9.50
CA ASN A 60 -3.91 -8.86 -9.69
C ASN A 60 -3.78 -7.33 -9.68
N PHE A 61 -2.56 -6.81 -9.80
CA PHE A 61 -2.29 -5.37 -9.84
C PHE A 61 -2.38 -4.89 -11.30
N GLU A 62 -3.58 -4.93 -11.88
CA GLU A 62 -3.81 -4.61 -13.29
C GLU A 62 -3.61 -3.12 -13.60
N GLU A 63 -3.77 -2.26 -12.60
CA GLU A 63 -3.61 -0.81 -12.69
C GLU A 63 -2.15 -0.34 -12.51
N LEU A 64 -1.26 -1.19 -11.99
CA LEU A 64 0.12 -0.82 -11.72
C LEU A 64 1.03 -1.06 -12.92
N ASP A 65 1.83 -0.04 -13.24
CA ASP A 65 2.90 -0.20 -14.22
C ASP A 65 4.16 -0.84 -13.58
N GLU A 66 5.19 -1.05 -14.41
CA GLU A 66 6.44 -1.65 -13.92
C GLU A 66 7.25 -0.73 -12.99
N ASN A 67 7.07 0.59 -13.07
CA ASN A 67 7.68 1.53 -12.14
C ASN A 67 7.01 1.47 -10.78
N ASP A 68 5.67 1.42 -10.74
CA ASP A 68 4.89 1.25 -9.51
C ASP A 68 5.29 -0.03 -8.77
N LYS A 69 5.34 -1.16 -9.50
CA LYS A 69 5.78 -2.45 -8.94
C LYS A 69 7.21 -2.38 -8.40
N LYS A 70 8.12 -1.73 -9.12
CA LYS A 70 9.50 -1.54 -8.68
C LYS A 70 9.60 -0.65 -7.45
N GLU A 71 8.80 0.41 -7.36
CA GLU A 71 8.71 1.27 -6.19
C GLU A 71 8.30 0.47 -4.95
N ILE A 72 7.26 -0.35 -5.06
CA ILE A 72 6.80 -1.24 -3.97
C ILE A 72 7.93 -2.17 -3.52
N ILE A 73 8.59 -2.86 -4.46
CA ILE A 73 9.70 -3.77 -4.10
C ILE A 73 10.84 -3.01 -3.40
N ASN A 74 11.20 -1.82 -3.88
CA ASN A 74 12.27 -1.02 -3.29
C ASN A 74 11.89 -0.53 -1.88
N TYR A 75 10.66 -0.06 -1.69
CA TYR A 75 10.13 0.35 -0.40
C TYR A 75 10.33 -0.75 0.66
N PHE A 76 9.91 -1.98 0.34
CA PHE A 76 10.02 -3.11 1.27
C PHE A 76 11.47 -3.53 1.54
N LYS A 77 12.32 -3.54 0.50
CA LYS A 77 13.76 -3.82 0.66
C LYS A 77 14.41 -2.80 1.59
N GLU A 78 14.08 -1.54 1.40
CA GLU A 78 14.63 -0.45 2.20
C GLU A 78 14.12 -0.46 3.64
N LYS A 79 12.84 -0.73 3.88
CA LYS A 79 12.25 -0.73 5.23
C LYS A 79 12.65 -1.97 6.04
N TYR A 80 12.53 -3.17 5.46
CA TYR A 80 12.64 -4.43 6.21
C TYR A 80 14.01 -5.09 6.14
N LYS A 81 14.89 -4.67 5.21
CA LYS A 81 16.27 -5.19 5.07
C LYS A 81 16.34 -6.72 4.86
N VAL A 82 15.32 -7.29 4.24
CA VAL A 82 15.26 -8.70 3.80
C VAL A 82 15.06 -8.78 2.30
N ASP A 83 15.21 -9.97 1.73
CA ASP A 83 14.93 -10.18 0.31
C ASP A 83 13.43 -9.95 0.02
N VAL A 84 13.15 -9.31 -1.12
CA VAL A 84 11.78 -9.02 -1.56
C VAL A 84 11.59 -9.51 -2.98
N LEU A 85 10.56 -10.31 -3.20
CA LEU A 85 10.21 -10.92 -4.48
C LEU A 85 8.76 -10.63 -4.86
N GLY A 86 8.54 -10.31 -6.13
CA GLY A 86 7.21 -10.38 -6.74
C GLY A 86 6.91 -11.83 -7.08
N ALA A 87 6.04 -12.51 -6.32
CA ALA A 87 5.69 -13.91 -6.56
C ALA A 87 4.33 -14.27 -5.98
N THR A 88 3.62 -15.18 -6.66
CA THR A 88 2.42 -15.84 -6.12
C THR A 88 2.79 -17.00 -5.21
N LEU A 89 1.84 -17.51 -4.43
CA LEU A 89 2.05 -18.70 -3.59
C LEU A 89 2.44 -19.94 -4.43
N GLU A 90 1.87 -20.10 -5.62
CA GLU A 90 2.20 -21.17 -6.57
C GLU A 90 3.66 -21.06 -7.02
N GLN A 91 4.13 -19.86 -7.35
CA GLN A 91 5.52 -19.63 -7.73
C GLN A 91 6.48 -19.87 -6.56
N LEU A 92 6.08 -19.56 -5.32
CA LEU A 92 6.86 -19.90 -4.12
C LEU A 92 6.98 -21.42 -3.94
N LYS A 93 5.90 -22.17 -4.18
CA LYS A 93 5.90 -23.64 -4.17
C LYS A 93 6.85 -24.21 -5.21
N GLU A 94 6.80 -23.71 -6.44
CA GLU A 94 7.70 -24.14 -7.52
C GLU A 94 9.18 -23.86 -7.22
N LYS A 95 9.45 -22.79 -6.47
CA LYS A 95 10.82 -22.42 -6.02
C LYS A 95 11.30 -23.21 -4.80
N GLY A 96 10.45 -24.07 -4.21
CA GLY A 96 10.79 -24.80 -2.99
C GLY A 96 10.80 -23.94 -1.72
N LEU A 97 10.17 -22.77 -1.74
CA LEU A 97 10.08 -21.84 -0.61
C LEU A 97 8.82 -22.08 0.26
N TYR A 98 8.11 -23.17 0.00
CA TYR A 98 6.91 -23.56 0.72
C TYR A 98 7.07 -24.99 1.23
N ASN A 99 6.89 -25.18 2.53
CA ASN A 99 6.87 -26.49 3.17
C ASN A 99 5.45 -27.07 3.07
N PRO A 100 5.23 -28.17 2.34
CA PRO A 100 3.90 -28.75 2.17
C PRO A 100 3.36 -29.46 3.41
N ASP A 101 4.22 -29.95 4.29
CA ASP A 101 3.81 -30.68 5.51
C ASP A 101 3.27 -29.72 6.58
N THR A 102 3.89 -28.55 6.69
CA THR A 102 3.47 -27.50 7.65
C THR A 102 2.65 -26.39 7.00
N MET A 103 2.51 -26.43 5.69
CA MET A 103 1.92 -25.36 4.88
C MET A 103 2.55 -24.01 5.21
N ALA A 104 3.87 -23.92 5.33
CA ALA A 104 4.56 -22.73 5.84
C ALA A 104 5.59 -22.17 4.86
N LEU A 105 5.84 -20.87 4.97
CA LEU A 105 6.91 -20.15 4.31
C LEU A 105 8.01 -19.81 5.33
N ASP A 106 9.27 -19.78 4.90
CA ASP A 106 10.35 -19.17 5.69
C ASP A 106 10.35 -17.64 5.57
N GLY A 107 9.53 -17.09 4.67
CA GLY A 107 9.18 -15.67 4.53
C GLY A 107 7.72 -15.36 4.84
N VAL A 108 7.23 -14.21 4.40
CA VAL A 108 5.79 -13.86 4.45
C VAL A 108 5.30 -13.58 3.04
N LEU A 109 4.03 -13.87 2.77
CA LEU A 109 3.36 -13.51 1.53
C LEU A 109 2.32 -12.43 1.83
N LEU A 110 2.44 -11.29 1.15
CA LEU A 110 1.45 -10.22 1.15
C LEU A 110 0.66 -10.22 -0.14
N ARG A 111 -0.64 -9.96 -0.04
CA ARG A 111 -1.54 -9.86 -1.19
C ARG A 111 -2.58 -8.77 -0.92
N ILE A 112 -2.98 -8.04 -1.96
CA ILE A 112 -4.20 -7.25 -1.97
C ILE A 112 -5.25 -8.08 -2.70
N GLU A 113 -6.42 -8.29 -2.11
CA GLU A 113 -7.54 -8.95 -2.78
C GLU A 113 -8.46 -7.95 -3.48
N ASN A 114 -8.63 -6.75 -2.92
CA ASN A 114 -9.53 -5.74 -3.45
C ASN A 114 -9.02 -4.32 -3.20
N VAL A 115 -9.31 -3.41 -4.13
CA VAL A 115 -9.02 -1.98 -4.04
C VAL A 115 -10.23 -1.18 -4.49
N ASP A 116 -10.60 -0.17 -3.70
CA ASP A 116 -11.74 0.70 -4.00
C ASP A 116 -11.37 2.16 -3.77
N PHE A 117 -11.29 2.91 -4.88
CA PHE A 117 -11.01 4.34 -4.90
C PHE A 117 -12.29 5.12 -4.58
N LYS A 118 -12.42 5.59 -3.34
CA LYS A 118 -13.58 6.34 -2.85
C LYS A 118 -13.43 7.84 -3.13
N PHE A 119 -14.56 8.56 -3.00
CA PHE A 119 -14.57 10.03 -3.01
C PHE A 119 -13.66 10.62 -1.89
N ASN A 120 -13.12 11.81 -2.13
CA ASN A 120 -12.21 12.55 -1.23
C ASN A 120 -10.84 11.91 -0.98
N ASN A 121 -10.24 11.24 -1.98
CA ASN A 121 -8.90 10.66 -1.88
C ASN A 121 -8.77 9.63 -0.74
N ASN A 122 -9.86 8.95 -0.37
CA ASN A 122 -9.80 7.77 0.47
C ASN A 122 -9.73 6.55 -0.44
N ILE A 123 -8.81 5.64 -0.14
CA ILE A 123 -8.63 4.41 -0.91
C ILE A 123 -8.73 3.27 0.08
N PHE A 124 -9.63 2.34 -0.19
CA PHE A 124 -9.86 1.19 0.65
C PHE A 124 -9.20 -0.03 0.02
N PHE A 125 -8.49 -0.79 0.85
CA PHE A 125 -7.84 -2.03 0.47
C PHE A 125 -8.33 -3.17 1.36
N GLU A 126 -8.58 -4.31 0.75
CA GLU A 126 -8.65 -5.59 1.43
C GLU A 126 -7.41 -6.37 1.04
N GLY A 127 -6.66 -6.84 2.03
CA GLY A 127 -5.42 -7.54 1.84
C GLY A 127 -5.23 -8.66 2.85
N SER A 128 -4.21 -9.48 2.62
CA SER A 128 -3.83 -10.56 3.52
C SER A 128 -2.33 -10.66 3.74
N LYS A 129 -1.97 -11.19 4.92
CA LYS A 129 -0.63 -11.65 5.24
C LYS A 129 -0.67 -13.13 5.57
N TYR A 130 0.17 -13.90 4.90
CA TYR A 130 0.27 -15.34 5.05
C TYR A 130 1.70 -15.76 5.42
N ARG A 131 1.82 -16.56 6.47
CA ARG A 131 3.06 -17.21 6.91
C ARG A 131 2.92 -18.73 6.90
N SER A 132 1.81 -19.25 7.40
CA SER A 132 1.54 -20.68 7.48
C SER A 132 0.05 -21.03 7.42
N GLY A 133 -0.27 -22.31 7.32
CA GLY A 133 -1.66 -22.80 7.30
C GLY A 133 -2.52 -22.40 8.52
N ASN A 134 -1.88 -22.06 9.63
CA ASN A 134 -2.48 -21.54 10.87
C ASN A 134 -1.89 -20.17 11.27
N GLY A 135 -1.35 -19.46 10.29
CA GLY A 135 -0.65 -18.21 10.47
C GLY A 135 -0.97 -17.28 9.32
N ALA A 136 -2.22 -16.83 9.28
CA ALA A 136 -2.69 -15.89 8.27
C ALA A 136 -3.69 -14.90 8.85
N VAL A 137 -3.63 -13.66 8.37
CA VAL A 137 -4.58 -12.61 8.73
C VAL A 137 -5.10 -11.91 7.50
N GLY A 138 -6.40 -11.62 7.51
CA GLY A 138 -7.02 -10.66 6.59
C GLY A 138 -7.06 -9.28 7.22
N VAL A 139 -6.87 -8.25 6.42
CA VAL A 139 -6.74 -6.87 6.90
C VAL A 139 -7.47 -5.93 5.93
N GLU A 140 -8.29 -5.05 6.50
CA GLU A 140 -8.83 -3.89 5.80
C GLU A 140 -7.96 -2.67 6.09
N VAL A 141 -7.58 -1.91 5.06
CA VAL A 141 -6.78 -0.69 5.19
C VAL A 141 -7.48 0.46 4.50
N THR A 142 -7.61 1.60 5.19
CA THR A 142 -8.03 2.86 4.57
C THR A 142 -6.83 3.80 4.47
N ILE A 143 -6.47 4.16 3.24
CA ILE A 143 -5.42 5.11 2.91
C ILE A 143 -6.04 6.49 2.62
N GLN A 144 -5.41 7.55 3.12
CA GLN A 144 -5.81 8.93 2.84
C GLN A 144 -4.59 9.82 2.57
N LEU A 145 -4.77 10.84 1.74
CA LEU A 145 -3.78 11.89 1.56
C LEU A 145 -3.84 12.87 2.74
N LYS A 146 -2.76 12.98 3.52
CA LYS A 146 -2.66 13.91 4.64
C LYS A 146 -1.27 14.54 4.71
N ASP A 147 -1.23 15.87 4.75
CA ASP A 147 0.01 16.66 4.73
C ASP A 147 0.88 16.37 3.48
N ASN A 148 0.23 16.33 2.30
CA ASN A 148 0.83 15.97 1.00
C ASN A 148 1.57 14.62 0.98
N ARG A 149 1.15 13.67 1.81
CA ARG A 149 1.68 12.30 1.84
C ARG A 149 0.57 11.28 1.99
N TRP A 150 0.69 10.15 1.31
CA TRP A 150 -0.23 9.04 1.50
C TRP A 150 0.05 8.37 2.85
N LYS A 151 -1.01 8.18 3.65
CA LYS A 151 -0.90 7.59 4.99
C LYS A 151 -2.04 6.63 5.25
N SER A 152 -1.75 5.58 5.99
CA SER A 152 -2.79 4.77 6.61
C SER A 152 -3.57 5.60 7.62
N LYS A 153 -4.88 5.65 7.42
CA LYS A 153 -5.84 6.22 8.37
C LYS A 153 -6.22 5.17 9.41
N GLU A 154 -6.44 3.95 8.94
CA GLU A 154 -6.90 2.82 9.73
C GLU A 154 -6.44 1.52 9.05
N ALA A 155 -6.01 0.56 9.86
CA ALA A 155 -5.76 -0.81 9.46
C ALA A 155 -6.40 -1.72 10.51
N LYS A 156 -7.21 -2.68 10.08
CA LYS A 156 -8.00 -3.54 10.96
C LYS A 156 -7.95 -4.98 10.47
N MET A 157 -7.52 -5.89 11.35
CA MET A 157 -7.66 -7.31 11.08
C MET A 157 -9.13 -7.72 11.02
N THR A 158 -9.53 -8.43 9.97
CA THR A 158 -10.89 -8.90 9.73
C THR A 158 -11.08 -10.36 10.09
N TRP A 159 -10.07 -11.18 9.87
CA TRP A 159 -10.05 -12.59 10.23
C TRP A 159 -8.62 -13.05 10.55
N ILE A 160 -8.54 -14.14 11.33
CA ILE A 160 -7.31 -14.82 11.72
C ILE A 160 -7.54 -16.31 11.45
N SER A 161 -6.56 -16.98 10.85
CA SER A 161 -6.55 -18.43 10.61
C SER A 161 -5.41 -19.11 11.33
#